data_AF-A0A2V7PVT4-F1
#
_entry.id   AF-A0A2V7PVT4-F1
#
_cell.length_a   1.000
_cell.length_b   1.000
_cell.length_c   1.000
_cell.angle_alpha   90.00
_cell.angle_beta   90.00
_cell.angle_gamma   90.00
#
_symmetry.space_group_name_H-M   'P 1'
#
loop_
_entity.id
_entity.type
_entity.pdbx_description
1 polymer ?
#
loop_
_entity_poly.entity_id
_entity_poly.type
_entity_poly.pdbx_seq_one_letter_code
_entity_poly.pdbx_strand_id
1 'polypeptide(L)'
;MQPDAAVGVLRQPPAHARNCRLFARHADRCRGGEFEHHPVCARDGRWSDYQRSLPLPGAAPRPVRRPARPGNDPGHVRGPAARAALDLSGVTFEHVFADLGGIPANRLTDPQGLAGLLLAAANAAGLNPANPPVVTLGPRGVSAALVCHGGHVAMHGVPEAGLCFADLAGVGGALPQRGLEVIIKRLGAREVRTDARRRGPVTQAIHPEGS
;
A
#
# COMPACT_ATOMS: atom_id res chain seq x y z
N MET A 1 -6.09 -66.73 56.42
CA MET A 1 -6.75 -65.42 56.54
C MET A 1 -7.83 -65.34 55.47
N GLN A 2 -9.08 -65.47 55.90
CA GLN A 2 -10.30 -65.06 55.19
C GLN A 2 -10.68 -63.65 55.73
N PRO A 3 -11.65 -62.90 55.18
CA PRO A 3 -12.49 -63.15 54.00
C PRO A 3 -12.79 -61.89 53.13
N ASP A 4 -13.68 -62.08 52.13
CA ASP A 4 -14.83 -61.23 51.70
C ASP A 4 -14.62 -59.76 51.26
N ALA A 5 -15.50 -59.09 50.51
CA ALA A 5 -16.57 -59.34 49.53
C ALA A 5 -17.28 -57.96 49.34
N ALA A 6 -18.32 -57.94 48.49
CA ALA A 6 -19.34 -56.89 48.31
C ALA A 6 -18.97 -55.72 47.36
N VAL A 7 -19.60 -55.56 46.19
CA VAL A 7 -21.03 -55.27 45.89
C VAL A 7 -21.49 -53.92 46.45
N GLY A 8 -21.89 -52.99 45.56
CA GLY A 8 -22.59 -51.77 45.96
C GLY A 8 -22.86 -50.80 44.81
N VAL A 9 -24.10 -50.82 44.33
CA VAL A 9 -24.68 -49.98 43.27
C VAL A 9 -25.36 -48.73 43.87
N LEU A 10 -25.46 -47.65 43.05
CA LEU A 10 -26.39 -46.49 43.10
C LEU A 10 -26.26 -45.46 44.25
N ARG A 11 -25.93 -44.21 43.89
CA ARG A 11 -26.82 -43.02 44.05
C ARG A 11 -26.16 -41.69 43.58
N GLN A 12 -26.81 -41.03 42.61
CA GLN A 12 -26.85 -39.56 42.44
C GLN A 12 -28.04 -38.98 43.26
N PRO A 13 -28.39 -37.67 43.29
CA PRO A 13 -27.77 -36.36 42.91
C PRO A 13 -27.89 -35.34 44.13
N PRO A 14 -28.04 -33.99 44.06
CA PRO A 14 -28.02 -32.99 42.95
C PRO A 14 -27.32 -31.62 43.20
N ALA A 15 -27.42 -30.77 42.17
CA ALA A 15 -27.59 -29.31 42.18
C ALA A 15 -26.35 -28.38 42.23
N HIS A 16 -26.05 -27.74 41.09
CA HIS A 16 -26.20 -26.28 41.04
C HIS A 16 -26.42 -25.77 39.60
N ALA A 17 -27.59 -25.16 39.42
CA ALA A 17 -27.97 -24.31 38.30
C ALA A 17 -27.40 -22.89 38.45
N ARG A 18 -27.13 -22.22 37.32
CA ARG A 18 -27.45 -20.81 36.98
C ARG A 18 -26.87 -20.49 35.58
N ASN A 19 -27.72 -20.39 34.56
CA ASN A 19 -28.39 -19.18 34.05
C ASN A 19 -27.45 -18.18 33.36
N CYS A 20 -27.44 -18.20 32.02
CA CYS A 20 -27.38 -16.98 31.21
C CYS A 20 -28.36 -17.09 30.05
N ARG A 21 -29.09 -16.00 29.84
CA ARG A 21 -30.42 -15.93 29.25
C ARG A 21 -30.39 -15.85 27.72
N LEU A 22 -31.46 -16.41 27.17
CA LEU A 22 -32.04 -16.16 25.86
C LEU A 22 -32.06 -14.66 25.50
N PHE A 23 -31.72 -14.35 24.24
CA PHE A 23 -32.41 -13.30 23.50
C PHE A 23 -32.78 -13.84 22.12
N ALA A 24 -34.08 -14.05 21.93
CA ALA A 24 -34.70 -14.24 20.64
C ALA A 24 -35.48 -12.97 20.28
N ARG A 25 -35.26 -12.54 19.04
CA ARG A 25 -36.21 -11.92 18.09
C ARG A 25 -36.94 -10.64 18.51
N HIS A 26 -36.73 -9.59 17.72
CA HIS A 26 -37.85 -8.84 17.16
C HIS A 26 -37.61 -8.64 15.66
N ALA A 27 -38.58 -9.11 14.88
CA ALA A 27 -38.75 -8.76 13.48
C ALA A 27 -39.67 -7.53 13.37
N ASP A 28 -39.53 -6.89 12.22
CA ASP A 28 -40.57 -6.21 11.45
C ASP A 28 -40.75 -4.70 11.65
N ARG A 29 -40.32 -3.94 10.63
CA ARG A 29 -41.22 -3.01 9.93
C ARG A 29 -40.67 -2.65 8.54
N CYS A 30 -41.32 -3.18 7.50
CA CYS A 30 -41.23 -2.70 6.13
C CYS A 30 -42.12 -1.44 5.93
N ARG A 31 -41.54 -0.38 5.37
CA ARG A 31 -42.15 0.65 4.48
C ARG A 31 -40.96 1.20 3.67
N GLY A 32 -40.88 1.10 2.35
CA GLY A 32 -41.83 1.58 1.35
C GLY A 32 -41.31 2.93 0.84
N GLY A 33 -40.69 2.95 -0.35
CA GLY A 33 -40.15 4.16 -0.99
C GLY A 33 -39.32 3.82 -2.23
N GLU A 34 -39.98 3.76 -3.37
CA GLU A 34 -39.39 3.54 -4.69
C GLU A 34 -38.87 4.86 -5.32
N PHE A 35 -37.99 4.67 -6.32
CA PHE A 35 -37.58 5.54 -7.44
C PHE A 35 -36.92 6.90 -7.16
N GLU A 36 -35.68 7.05 -7.63
CA GLU A 36 -35.41 7.80 -8.87
C GLU A 36 -33.97 7.58 -9.37
N HIS A 37 -33.85 7.07 -10.60
CA HIS A 37 -32.65 7.15 -11.42
C HIS A 37 -32.60 8.55 -12.03
N HIS A 38 -31.49 9.28 -11.87
CA HIS A 38 -31.08 10.34 -12.80
C HIS A 38 -29.55 10.34 -12.96
N PRO A 39 -29.02 10.24 -14.18
CA PRO A 39 -27.60 10.43 -14.46
C PRO A 39 -27.29 11.92 -14.57
N VAL A 40 -26.15 12.36 -14.05
CA VAL A 40 -25.64 13.71 -14.34
C VAL A 40 -24.26 13.60 -14.98
N CYS A 41 -24.20 14.22 -16.15
CA CYS A 41 -23.13 14.24 -17.11
C CYS A 41 -21.86 14.92 -16.59
N ALA A 42 -20.75 14.52 -17.22
CA ALA A 42 -19.48 15.22 -17.23
C ALA A 42 -19.65 16.70 -17.59
N ARG A 43 -18.89 17.57 -16.91
CA ARG A 43 -18.69 18.94 -17.34
C ARG A 43 -17.25 19.38 -17.11
N ASP A 44 -16.58 19.63 -18.23
CA ASP A 44 -15.35 20.40 -18.36
C ASP A 44 -15.46 21.75 -17.64
N GLY A 45 -14.39 22.16 -16.96
CA GLY A 45 -14.38 23.41 -16.20
C GLY A 45 -13.04 23.80 -15.62
N ARG A 46 -12.08 24.11 -16.51
CA ARG A 46 -11.08 25.20 -16.41
C ARG A 46 -10.90 25.80 -14.99
N TRP A 47 -9.79 25.44 -14.34
CA TRP A 47 -9.31 26.09 -13.12
C TRP A 47 -8.83 27.51 -13.46
N SER A 48 -9.54 28.54 -13.00
CA SER A 48 -9.13 29.93 -13.15
C SER A 48 -8.54 30.43 -11.84
N ASP A 49 -7.30 30.91 -11.93
CA ASP A 49 -6.55 31.55 -10.86
C ASP A 49 -7.26 32.81 -10.34
N TYR A 50 -7.42 32.90 -9.03
CA TYR A 50 -7.73 34.16 -8.34
C TYR A 50 -6.48 34.66 -7.61
N GLN A 51 -5.62 35.40 -8.31
CA GLN A 51 -4.69 36.33 -7.68
C GLN A 51 -5.37 37.69 -7.59
N ARG A 52 -5.73 38.08 -6.37
CA ARG A 52 -6.31 39.39 -6.03
C ARG A 52 -5.16 40.37 -5.75
N SER A 53 -4.90 41.30 -6.65
CA SER A 53 -3.98 42.43 -6.41
C SER A 53 -4.73 43.58 -5.73
N LEU A 54 -4.16 44.12 -4.65
CA LEU A 54 -4.66 45.31 -3.96
C LEU A 54 -4.19 46.59 -4.69
N PRO A 55 -5.02 47.65 -4.82
CA PRO A 55 -4.62 48.90 -5.45
C PRO A 55 -4.01 49.89 -4.43
N LEU A 56 -2.90 50.53 -4.81
CA LEU A 56 -2.36 51.71 -4.14
C LEU A 56 -2.57 52.94 -5.05
N PRO A 57 -3.11 54.07 -4.54
CA PRO A 57 -3.23 55.31 -5.30
C PRO A 57 -2.05 56.25 -5.04
N GLY A 58 -1.48 56.81 -6.10
CA GLY A 58 -0.46 57.87 -6.01
C GLY A 58 0.40 57.99 -7.25
N ALA A 59 -0.07 58.72 -8.26
CA ALA A 59 0.66 58.99 -9.49
C ALA A 59 1.53 60.25 -9.38
N ALA A 60 2.73 60.18 -9.95
CA ALA A 60 3.36 61.31 -10.64
C ALA A 60 4.13 60.76 -11.86
N PRO A 61 3.91 61.28 -13.09
CA PRO A 61 4.59 60.78 -14.28
C PRO A 61 5.95 61.47 -14.44
N ARG A 62 7.03 60.68 -14.50
CA ARG A 62 8.34 61.15 -14.97
C ARG A 62 8.71 60.43 -16.26
N PRO A 63 9.10 61.13 -17.34
CA PRO A 63 9.52 60.49 -18.57
C PRO A 63 10.93 59.93 -18.41
N VAL A 64 11.05 58.61 -18.26
CA VAL A 64 12.34 57.92 -18.31
C VAL A 64 12.71 57.71 -19.78
N ARG A 65 13.73 58.43 -20.23
CA ARG A 65 14.36 58.26 -21.55
C ARG A 65 14.87 56.82 -21.69
N ARG A 66 14.39 56.10 -22.71
CA ARG A 66 14.97 54.81 -23.14
C ARG A 66 16.28 55.08 -23.89
N PRO A 67 17.42 54.47 -23.51
CA PRO A 67 18.54 54.30 -24.42
C PRO A 67 18.24 53.15 -25.40
N ALA A 68 18.68 53.34 -26.64
CA ALA A 68 18.58 52.37 -27.73
C ALA A 68 19.43 51.11 -27.48
N ARG A 69 18.97 49.98 -28.03
CA ARG A 69 19.67 48.69 -28.09
C ARG A 69 20.95 48.78 -28.92
N PRO A 70 21.95 47.95 -28.61
CA PRO A 70 22.63 47.10 -29.58
C PRO A 70 22.22 45.64 -29.29
N GLY A 71 21.94 44.74 -30.23
CA GLY A 71 22.53 44.51 -31.54
C GLY A 71 23.10 43.08 -31.51
N ASN A 72 22.40 42.14 -32.17
CA ASN A 72 22.80 40.79 -32.59
C ASN A 72 23.48 39.83 -31.60
N ASP A 73 22.81 38.72 -31.31
CA ASP A 73 23.49 37.41 -31.25
C ASP A 73 22.60 36.33 -31.89
N PRO A 74 23.04 35.68 -32.98
CA PRO A 74 22.22 34.71 -33.70
C PRO A 74 22.36 33.31 -33.11
N GLY A 75 21.22 32.68 -32.83
CA GLY A 75 21.08 31.23 -32.94
C GLY A 75 21.70 30.37 -31.83
N HIS A 76 21.22 30.49 -30.59
CA HIS A 76 21.19 29.31 -29.73
C HIS A 76 19.99 28.44 -30.10
N VAL A 77 20.17 27.65 -31.16
CA VAL A 77 19.35 26.46 -31.36
C VAL A 77 19.58 25.60 -30.13
N ARG A 78 18.56 25.45 -29.29
CA ARG A 78 18.56 24.45 -28.22
C ARG A 78 18.79 23.09 -28.88
N GLY A 79 20.02 22.60 -28.83
CA GLY A 79 20.31 21.21 -29.16
C GLY A 79 19.39 20.31 -28.33
N PRO A 80 18.98 19.14 -28.86
CA PRO A 80 18.20 18.21 -28.07
C PRO A 80 18.98 17.94 -26.78
N ALA A 81 18.32 18.14 -25.63
CA ALA A 81 18.93 17.91 -24.34
C ALA A 81 19.57 16.51 -24.40
N ALA A 82 20.90 16.47 -24.46
CA ALA A 82 21.63 15.22 -24.36
C ALA A 82 21.12 14.61 -23.06
N ARG A 83 20.43 13.46 -23.15
CA ARG A 83 20.20 12.62 -21.99
C ARG A 83 21.62 12.34 -21.50
N ALA A 84 22.07 13.09 -20.50
CA ALA A 84 23.31 12.82 -19.81
C ALA A 84 23.24 11.34 -19.50
N ALA A 85 24.19 10.56 -20.03
CA ALA A 85 24.26 9.14 -19.77
C ALA A 85 24.30 9.03 -18.24
N LEU A 86 23.18 8.62 -17.65
CA LEU A 86 23.09 8.46 -16.22
C LEU A 86 24.14 7.41 -15.88
N ASP A 87 25.04 7.75 -14.96
CA ASP A 87 25.95 6.77 -14.41
C ASP A 87 25.12 5.71 -13.67
N LEU A 88 24.79 4.63 -14.39
CA LEU A 88 23.97 3.54 -13.88
C LEU A 88 24.73 2.70 -12.84
N SER A 89 26.05 2.89 -12.70
CA SER A 89 26.86 2.18 -11.71
C SER A 89 26.46 2.55 -10.27
N GLY A 90 25.85 3.73 -10.08
CA GLY A 90 25.32 4.19 -8.79
C GLY A 90 23.84 3.90 -8.54
N VAL A 91 23.10 3.33 -9.52
CA VAL A 91 21.67 3.05 -9.33
C VAL A 91 21.51 1.78 -8.52
N THR A 92 21.17 1.95 -7.24
CA THR A 92 20.81 0.85 -6.36
C THR A 92 19.31 0.80 -6.11
N PHE A 93 18.85 -0.41 -5.84
CA PHE A 93 17.46 -0.71 -5.61
C PHE A 93 17.36 -1.47 -4.29
N GLU A 94 16.88 -0.79 -3.25
CA GLU A 94 16.71 -1.39 -1.93
C GLU A 94 15.49 -2.32 -1.97
N HIS A 95 15.66 -3.53 -1.49
CA HIS A 95 14.62 -4.56 -1.51
C HIS A 95 14.56 -5.23 -0.16
N VAL A 96 13.42 -5.13 0.51
CA VAL A 96 13.17 -5.81 1.78
C VAL A 96 12.08 -6.86 1.59
N PHE A 97 12.18 -7.93 2.35
CA PHE A 97 11.26 -9.05 2.33
C PHE A 97 10.88 -9.42 3.76
N ALA A 98 9.70 -9.98 3.93
CA ALA A 98 9.35 -10.67 5.16
C ALA A 98 8.53 -11.92 4.95
N ASP A 99 8.83 -12.91 5.80
CA ASP A 99 7.95 -14.02 6.09
C ASP A 99 7.20 -13.70 7.37
N LEU A 100 5.87 -13.68 7.29
CA LEU A 100 4.97 -13.29 8.36
C LEU A 100 4.10 -14.47 8.75
N GLY A 101 3.95 -14.70 10.05
CA GLY A 101 3.15 -15.79 10.61
C GLY A 101 2.18 -15.34 11.70
N GLY A 102 1.19 -16.18 12.00
CA GLY A 102 0.17 -15.92 13.01
C GLY A 102 -0.79 -14.79 12.65
N ILE A 103 -0.98 -14.51 11.36
CA ILE A 103 -1.90 -13.47 10.86
C ILE A 103 -3.34 -13.97 10.94
N PRO A 104 -4.29 -13.18 11.48
CA PRO A 104 -5.71 -13.51 11.43
C PRO A 104 -6.20 -13.68 9.98
N ALA A 105 -6.82 -14.83 9.68
CA ALA A 105 -7.26 -15.17 8.31
C ALA A 105 -8.16 -14.09 7.68
N ASN A 106 -9.02 -13.46 8.47
CA ASN A 106 -9.92 -12.38 8.01
C ASN A 106 -9.18 -11.14 7.49
N ARG A 107 -7.92 -10.91 7.88
CA ARG A 107 -7.10 -9.82 7.34
C ARG A 107 -6.50 -10.15 5.98
N LEU A 108 -6.30 -11.43 5.68
CA LEU A 108 -5.79 -11.91 4.39
C LEU A 108 -6.92 -12.18 3.38
N THR A 109 -8.18 -12.23 3.82
CA THR A 109 -9.36 -12.43 2.97
C THR A 109 -10.19 -11.15 2.75
N ASP A 110 -9.67 -9.97 3.13
CA ASP A 110 -10.30 -8.68 2.90
C ASP A 110 -9.61 -7.93 1.74
N PRO A 111 -10.14 -7.99 0.49
CA PRO A 111 -9.49 -7.36 -0.65
C PRO A 111 -9.38 -5.84 -0.52
N GLN A 112 -10.37 -5.19 0.11
CA GLN A 112 -10.37 -3.74 0.26
C GLN A 112 -9.37 -3.32 1.33
N GLY A 113 -9.33 -4.05 2.46
CA GLY A 113 -8.32 -3.88 3.49
C GLY A 113 -6.90 -4.06 2.96
N LEU A 114 -6.67 -5.08 2.12
CA LEU A 114 -5.38 -5.34 1.48
C LEU A 114 -5.01 -4.25 0.46
N ALA A 115 -5.96 -3.76 -0.35
CA ALA A 115 -5.70 -2.64 -1.27
C ALA A 115 -5.28 -1.37 -0.50
N GLY A 116 -6.01 -1.03 0.57
CA GLY A 116 -5.67 0.09 1.45
C GLY A 116 -4.35 -0.11 2.21
N LEU A 117 -4.01 -1.37 2.54
CA LEU A 117 -2.74 -1.73 3.15
C LEU A 117 -1.56 -1.45 2.19
N LEU A 118 -1.66 -1.89 0.94
CA LEU A 118 -0.61 -1.69 -0.07
C LEU A 118 -0.35 -0.20 -0.31
N LEU A 119 -1.40 0.61 -0.42
CA LEU A 119 -1.27 2.07 -0.57
C LEU A 119 -0.59 2.71 0.65
N ALA A 120 -0.97 2.29 1.86
CA ALA A 120 -0.35 2.81 3.08
C ALA A 120 1.13 2.42 3.20
N ALA A 121 1.47 1.19 2.80
CA ALA A 121 2.85 0.70 2.80
C ALA A 121 3.70 1.45 1.76
N ALA A 122 3.18 1.65 0.53
CA ALA A 122 3.84 2.43 -0.51
C ALA A 122 4.10 3.88 -0.05
N ASN A 123 3.09 4.53 0.54
CA ASN A 123 3.24 5.89 1.08
C ASN A 123 4.32 5.96 2.18
N ALA A 124 4.33 5.01 3.11
CA ALA A 124 5.35 4.95 4.16
C ALA A 124 6.76 4.68 3.60
N ALA A 125 6.86 3.96 2.48
CA ALA A 125 8.11 3.71 1.76
C ALA A 125 8.54 4.87 0.85
N GLY A 126 7.73 5.95 0.74
CA GLY A 126 8.01 7.07 -0.17
C GLY A 126 7.84 6.70 -1.65
N LEU A 127 7.04 5.67 -1.96
CA LEU A 127 6.76 5.22 -3.32
C LEU A 127 5.47 5.87 -3.85
N ASN A 128 5.48 6.22 -5.13
CA ASN A 128 4.32 6.77 -5.82
C ASN A 128 3.63 5.68 -6.67
N PRO A 129 2.35 5.33 -6.40
CA PRO A 129 1.59 4.38 -7.21
C PRO A 129 1.57 4.72 -8.71
N ALA A 130 1.82 3.74 -9.57
CA ALA A 130 1.68 3.87 -11.02
C ALA A 130 0.30 3.38 -11.50
N ASN A 131 -0.37 2.53 -10.70
CA ASN A 131 -1.70 2.00 -10.96
C ASN A 131 -2.45 1.77 -9.63
N PRO A 132 -3.77 1.51 -9.67
CA PRO A 132 -4.50 1.02 -8.51
C PRO A 132 -3.94 -0.33 -8.03
N PRO A 133 -4.00 -0.63 -6.71
CA PRO A 133 -3.62 -1.94 -6.19
C PRO A 133 -4.46 -3.04 -6.82
N VAL A 134 -3.81 -4.16 -7.14
CA VAL A 134 -4.46 -5.37 -7.62
C VAL A 134 -4.48 -6.38 -6.47
N VAL A 135 -5.67 -6.87 -6.11
CA VAL A 135 -5.85 -7.91 -5.11
C VAL A 135 -6.68 -9.03 -5.71
N THR A 136 -6.14 -10.24 -5.70
CA THR A 136 -6.77 -11.44 -6.25
C THR A 136 -6.87 -12.50 -5.17
N LEU A 137 -8.10 -12.87 -4.82
CA LEU A 137 -8.38 -14.05 -4.01
C LEU A 137 -8.54 -15.25 -4.94
N GLY A 138 -7.97 -16.39 -4.56
CA GLY A 138 -8.09 -17.63 -5.31
C GLY A 138 -8.03 -18.86 -4.40
N PRO A 139 -8.12 -20.07 -4.98
CA PRO A 139 -8.15 -21.31 -4.22
C PRO A 139 -6.83 -21.64 -3.50
N ARG A 140 -5.74 -20.93 -3.82
CA ARG A 140 -4.42 -21.09 -3.20
C ARG A 140 -4.04 -19.92 -2.29
N GLY A 141 -5.03 -19.14 -1.86
CA GLY A 141 -4.85 -17.97 -1.00
C GLY A 141 -5.01 -16.64 -1.74
N VAL A 142 -4.28 -15.62 -1.30
CA VAL A 142 -4.37 -14.25 -1.81
C VAL A 142 -3.06 -13.81 -2.46
N SER A 143 -3.17 -13.07 -3.55
CA SER A 143 -2.05 -12.34 -4.15
C SER A 143 -2.43 -10.87 -4.26
N ALA A 144 -1.59 -9.99 -3.76
CA ALA A 144 -1.83 -8.56 -3.75
C ALA A 144 -0.56 -7.82 -4.16
N ALA A 145 -0.67 -6.87 -5.08
CA ALA A 145 0.47 -6.10 -5.56
C ALA A 145 0.08 -4.67 -5.93
N LEU A 146 1.03 -3.76 -5.76
CA LEU A 146 0.95 -2.37 -6.14
C LEU A 146 2.25 -2.00 -6.87
N VAL A 147 2.12 -1.68 -8.15
CA VAL A 147 3.25 -1.22 -8.96
C VAL A 147 3.41 0.28 -8.73
N CYS A 148 4.63 0.70 -8.45
CA CYS A 148 4.97 2.11 -8.21
C CYS A 148 5.98 2.59 -9.26
N HIS A 149 6.04 3.90 -9.48
CA HIS A 149 7.11 4.49 -10.25
C HIS A 149 8.44 4.28 -9.52
N GLY A 150 9.31 3.43 -10.07
CA GLY A 150 10.61 3.11 -9.48
C GLY A 150 10.58 2.09 -8.33
N GLY A 151 9.50 1.32 -8.16
CA GLY A 151 9.40 0.35 -7.07
C GLY A 151 8.15 -0.53 -7.11
N HIS A 152 7.94 -1.31 -6.06
CA HIS A 152 6.72 -2.10 -5.85
C HIS A 152 6.52 -2.45 -4.38
N VAL A 153 5.28 -2.82 -4.08
CA VAL A 153 4.85 -3.53 -2.87
C VAL A 153 4.07 -4.74 -3.34
N ALA A 154 4.51 -5.95 -3.00
CA ALA A 154 3.76 -7.16 -3.28
C ALA A 154 3.70 -8.09 -2.08
N MET A 155 2.67 -8.94 -2.06
CA MET A 155 2.47 -9.93 -1.04
C MET A 155 1.65 -11.12 -1.53
N HIS A 156 1.98 -12.29 -1.01
CA HIS A 156 1.21 -13.52 -1.17
C HIS A 156 0.83 -14.04 0.22
N GLY A 157 -0.45 -14.33 0.43
CA GLY A 157 -0.97 -14.82 1.70
C GLY A 157 -1.63 -16.18 1.56
N VAL A 158 -1.54 -16.98 2.62
CA VAL A 158 -2.23 -18.26 2.79
C VAL A 158 -3.10 -18.13 4.05
N PRO A 159 -4.36 -17.65 3.94
CA PRO A 159 -5.21 -17.30 5.09
C PRO A 159 -5.37 -18.45 6.10
N GLU A 160 -5.62 -19.64 5.61
CA GLU A 160 -5.79 -20.90 6.34
C GLU A 160 -4.56 -21.30 7.15
N ALA A 161 -3.36 -20.89 6.73
CA ALA A 161 -2.13 -21.09 7.48
C ALA A 161 -1.75 -19.86 8.34
N GLY A 162 -2.44 -18.73 8.19
CA GLY A 162 -2.06 -17.47 8.82
C GLY A 162 -0.69 -16.96 8.37
N LEU A 163 -0.27 -17.32 7.15
CA LEU A 163 1.04 -16.98 6.60
C LEU A 163 0.93 -15.90 5.52
N CYS A 164 1.94 -15.04 5.46
CA CYS A 164 2.08 -14.06 4.38
C CYS A 164 3.55 -13.81 4.06
N PHE A 165 3.87 -13.76 2.78
CA PHE A 165 5.18 -13.39 2.25
C PHE A 165 5.04 -12.02 1.60
N ALA A 166 5.84 -11.05 2.00
CA ALA A 166 5.74 -9.68 1.50
C ALA A 166 7.10 -9.19 1.01
N ASP A 167 7.08 -8.39 -0.04
CA ASP A 167 8.26 -7.77 -0.65
C ASP A 167 8.00 -6.29 -0.94
N LEU A 168 8.98 -5.45 -0.61
CA LEU A 168 8.93 -4.01 -0.88
C LEU A 168 10.26 -3.51 -1.39
N ALA A 169 10.18 -2.65 -2.38
CA ALA A 169 11.26 -2.55 -3.32
C ALA A 169 11.25 -1.16 -3.96
N GLY A 170 12.38 -0.47 -3.99
CA GLY A 170 12.44 0.89 -4.56
C GLY A 170 13.84 1.36 -4.95
N VAL A 171 13.91 2.13 -6.03
CA VAL A 171 15.10 2.90 -6.45
C VAL A 171 15.26 4.11 -5.54
N GLY A 172 16.52 4.46 -5.22
CA GLY A 172 16.96 5.81 -4.82
C GLY A 172 16.13 6.56 -3.78
N GLY A 173 16.53 6.54 -2.51
CA GLY A 173 15.90 7.32 -1.44
C GLY A 173 14.56 6.79 -0.94
N ALA A 174 13.97 5.78 -1.61
CA ALA A 174 12.87 5.00 -1.08
C ALA A 174 13.24 4.36 0.28
N LEU A 175 12.23 4.16 1.13
CA LEU A 175 12.38 3.58 2.47
C LEU A 175 11.56 2.28 2.61
N PRO A 176 11.86 1.21 1.84
CA PRO A 176 11.05 -0.01 1.83
C PRO A 176 10.79 -0.62 3.21
N GLN A 177 11.77 -0.51 4.12
CA GLN A 177 11.64 -0.99 5.50
C GLN A 177 10.45 -0.32 6.24
N ARG A 178 10.21 0.98 6.02
CA ARG A 178 9.08 1.68 6.63
C ARG A 178 7.74 1.18 6.11
N GLY A 179 7.66 0.88 4.80
CA GLY A 179 6.49 0.24 4.23
C GLY A 179 6.25 -1.16 4.80
N LEU A 180 7.32 -1.95 4.98
CA LEU A 180 7.24 -3.29 5.54
C LEU A 180 6.72 -3.27 6.99
N GLU A 181 7.16 -2.32 7.80
CA GLU A 181 6.63 -2.13 9.16
C GLU A 181 5.13 -1.86 9.18
N VAL A 182 4.60 -1.11 8.20
CA VAL A 182 3.15 -0.90 8.07
C VAL A 182 2.44 -2.21 7.80
N ILE A 183 2.98 -3.05 6.91
CA ILE A 183 2.44 -4.38 6.62
C ILE A 183 2.41 -5.25 7.88
N ILE A 184 3.54 -5.38 8.58
CA ILE A 184 3.66 -6.19 9.80
C ILE A 184 2.60 -5.77 10.84
N LYS A 185 2.53 -4.46 11.13
CA LYS A 185 1.62 -3.91 12.15
C LYS A 185 0.15 -4.09 11.77
N ARG A 186 -0.22 -3.79 10.52
CA ARG A 186 -1.63 -3.83 10.08
C ARG A 186 -2.13 -5.23 9.80
N LEU A 187 -1.27 -6.17 9.40
CA LEU A 187 -1.64 -7.58 9.35
C LEU A 187 -1.68 -8.20 10.76
N GLY A 188 -1.00 -7.60 11.74
CA GLY A 188 -0.97 -8.14 13.10
C GLY A 188 -0.24 -9.48 13.16
N ALA A 189 0.83 -9.59 12.38
CA ALA A 189 1.70 -10.76 12.37
C ALA A 189 2.31 -10.96 13.77
N ARG A 190 2.30 -12.20 14.25
CA ARG A 190 2.86 -12.60 15.55
C ARG A 190 4.29 -13.10 15.42
N GLU A 191 4.62 -13.61 14.24
CA GLU A 191 5.93 -14.09 13.87
C GLU A 191 6.41 -13.31 12.65
N VAL A 192 7.66 -12.86 12.68
CA VAL A 192 8.23 -12.01 11.63
C VAL A 192 9.67 -12.41 11.42
N ARG A 193 10.01 -12.77 10.18
CA ARG A 193 11.39 -12.87 9.70
C ARG A 193 11.59 -11.91 8.55
N THR A 194 12.58 -11.04 8.62
CA THR A 194 12.88 -10.05 7.58
C THR A 194 14.27 -10.27 6.98
N ASP A 195 14.42 -10.04 5.68
CA ASP A 195 15.72 -9.90 5.01
C ASP A 195 15.73 -8.64 4.13
N ALA A 196 16.90 -8.09 3.87
CA ALA A 196 17.10 -6.92 3.03
C ALA A 196 18.25 -7.17 2.05
N ARG A 197 18.04 -6.81 0.80
CA ARG A 197 19.00 -6.93 -0.30
C ARG A 197 19.08 -5.62 -1.05
N ARG A 198 20.31 -5.16 -1.27
CA ARG A 198 20.60 -4.11 -2.24
C ARG A 198 20.76 -4.75 -3.60
N ARG A 199 19.94 -4.33 -4.57
CA ARG A 199 20.05 -4.74 -5.98
C ARG A 199 20.75 -3.63 -6.78
N GLY A 200 21.45 -3.97 -7.86
CA GLY A 200 22.30 -3.05 -8.58
C GLY A 200 23.05 -3.71 -9.74
N PRO A 201 24.03 -3.01 -10.33
CA PRO A 201 24.70 -3.44 -11.55
C PRO A 201 25.34 -4.82 -11.40
N VAL A 202 25.11 -5.70 -12.39
CA VAL A 202 25.84 -6.95 -12.53
C VAL A 202 27.13 -6.64 -13.30
N THR A 203 28.17 -6.15 -12.61
CA THR A 203 29.53 -6.07 -13.16
C THR A 203 30.22 -7.42 -13.06
N GLN A 204 29.65 -8.43 -13.70
CA GLN A 204 30.41 -9.59 -14.15
C GLN A 204 30.05 -9.81 -15.61
N ALA A 205 30.95 -9.42 -16.50
CA ALA A 205 31.02 -10.04 -17.81
C ALA A 205 31.13 -11.54 -17.54
N ILE A 206 30.12 -12.28 -17.95
CA ILE A 206 30.17 -13.73 -18.01
C ILE A 206 31.32 -14.00 -18.99
N HIS A 207 32.51 -14.30 -18.48
CA HIS A 207 33.58 -14.81 -19.33
C HIS A 207 33.06 -16.14 -19.88
N PRO A 208 32.93 -16.31 -21.21
CA PRO A 208 32.76 -17.64 -21.74
C PRO A 208 34.05 -18.40 -21.44
N GLU A 209 33.98 -19.34 -20.50
CA GLU A 209 34.98 -20.38 -20.32
C GLU A 209 35.18 -21.07 -21.67
N GLY A 210 36.41 -21.03 -22.21
CA GLY A 210 36.78 -21.85 -23.36
C GLY A 210 37.73 -21.20 -24.36
N SER A 211 39.03 -21.26 -24.09
CA SER A 211 40.04 -21.63 -25.11
C SER A 211 41.22 -22.31 -24.44
#